data_AF-A0A370B1Y7-F1
#
_entry.id   AF-A0A370B1Y7-F1
#
_cell.length_a   1.000
_cell.length_b   1.000
_cell.length_c   1.000
_cell.angle_alpha   90.00
_cell.angle_beta   90.00
_cell.angle_gamma   90.00
#
_symmetry.space_group_name_H-M   'P 1'
#
loop_
_entity.id
_entity.type
_entity.pdbx_description
1 polymer ?
#
loop_
_entity_poly.entity_id
_entity_poly.type
_entity_poly.pdbx_seq_one_letter_code
_entity_poly.pdbx_strand_id
1 'polypeptide(L)' 'MSADDALPPLRDDVLYTAEETAPYVRRTPIWLKRAARADEIPAIKSGRFWRWNAQQIRQLIAGEPHVPQRRRRSRRAS' A
#
# COMPACT_ATOMS: atom_id res chain seq x y z
N MET A 1 -22.72 -22.16 -2.45
CA MET A 1 -22.37 -20.95 -3.24
C MET A 1 -21.06 -20.42 -2.70
N SER A 2 -19.92 -20.92 -3.19
CA SER A 2 -18.62 -20.36 -2.86
C SER A 2 -18.38 -19.25 -3.88
N ALA A 3 -18.68 -18.01 -3.50
CA ALA A 3 -18.28 -16.85 -4.28
C ALA A 3 -16.76 -16.81 -4.22
N ASP A 4 -16.15 -17.25 -5.33
CA ASP A 4 -14.85 -16.84 -5.83
C ASP A 4 -14.16 -15.81 -4.93
N ASP A 5 -13.14 -16.27 -4.18
CA ASP A 5 -12.21 -15.47 -3.37
C ASP A 5 -11.31 -14.58 -4.26
N ALA A 6 -11.83 -14.15 -5.42
CA ALA A 6 -11.19 -13.22 -6.31
C ALA A 6 -11.36 -11.83 -5.73
N LEU A 7 -10.36 -11.41 -4.96
CA LEU A 7 -10.17 -10.01 -4.64
C LEU A 7 -10.31 -9.18 -5.93
N PRO A 8 -11.11 -8.11 -5.91
CA PRO A 8 -11.29 -7.29 -7.09
C PRO A 8 -9.93 -6.76 -7.57
N PRO A 9 -9.74 -6.56 -8.88
CA PRO A 9 -8.49 -6.03 -9.38
C PRO A 9 -8.19 -4.67 -8.74
N LEU A 10 -6.92 -4.50 -8.34
CA LEU A 10 -6.44 -3.26 -7.74
C LEU A 10 -6.61 -2.09 -8.71
N ARG A 11 -7.26 -1.03 -8.24
CA ARG A 11 -7.55 0.19 -9.00
C ARG A 11 -6.56 1.29 -8.65
N ASP A 12 -5.97 1.92 -9.66
CA ASP A 12 -4.91 2.91 -9.49
C ASP A 12 -5.41 4.28 -8.99
N ASP A 13 -6.71 4.55 -9.06
CA ASP A 13 -7.38 5.76 -8.56
C ASP A 13 -7.81 5.66 -7.08
N VAL A 14 -7.65 4.49 -6.45
CA VAL A 14 -8.12 4.22 -5.08
C VAL A 14 -6.94 4.08 -4.11
N LEU A 15 -7.13 4.64 -2.91
CA LEU A 15 -6.22 4.46 -1.78
C LEU A 15 -6.81 3.46 -0.79
N TYR A 16 -6.18 2.29 -0.72
CA TYR A 16 -6.57 1.19 0.14
C TYR A 16 -6.05 1.37 1.56
N THR A 17 -6.86 0.97 2.52
CA THR A 17 -6.48 0.88 3.93
C THR A 17 -5.65 -0.38 4.20
N ALA A 18 -5.08 -0.48 5.41
CA ALA A 18 -4.36 -1.68 5.83
C ALA A 18 -5.25 -2.93 5.83
N GLU A 19 -6.55 -2.77 6.10
CA GLU A 19 -7.51 -3.87 6.14
C GLU A 19 -7.83 -4.37 4.73
N GLU A 20 -7.98 -3.45 3.77
CA GLU A 20 -8.19 -3.82 2.37
C GLU A 20 -6.91 -4.36 1.73
N THR A 21 -5.73 -3.87 2.14
CA THR A 21 -4.43 -4.29 1.58
C THR A 21 -3.99 -5.68 2.08
N ALA A 22 -4.34 -6.00 3.33
CA ALA A 22 -3.99 -7.27 4.00
C ALA A 22 -4.26 -8.53 3.16
N PRO A 23 -5.45 -8.72 2.56
CA PRO A 23 -5.72 -9.91 1.77
C PRO A 23 -4.89 -9.97 0.48
N TYR A 24 -4.59 -8.85 -0.19
CA TYR A 24 -3.75 -8.84 -1.40
C TYR A 24 -2.31 -9.27 -1.12
N VAL A 25 -1.73 -8.76 -0.02
CA VAL A 25 -0.32 -9.02 0.34
C VAL A 25 -0.19 -10.30 1.18
N ARG A 26 -1.30 -10.94 1.56
CA ARG A 26 -1.35 -12.10 2.48
C ARG A 26 -0.60 -11.83 3.79
N ARG A 27 -0.84 -10.64 4.35
CA ARG A 27 -0.23 -10.16 5.62
C ARG A 27 -1.30 -9.54 6.50
N THR A 28 -1.02 -9.44 7.80
CA THR A 28 -1.97 -8.83 8.73
C THR A 28 -1.97 -7.30 8.62
N PRO A 29 -3.12 -6.63 8.85
CA PRO A 29 -3.20 -5.18 8.87
C PRO A 29 -2.27 -4.55 9.91
N ILE A 30 -2.04 -5.25 11.02
CA ILE A 30 -1.13 -4.83 12.09
C ILE A 30 0.32 -4.83 11.60
N TRP A 31 0.74 -5.88 10.88
CA TRP A 31 2.07 -5.95 10.28
C TRP A 31 2.28 -4.80 9.29
N LEU A 32 1.31 -4.55 8.39
CA LEU A 32 1.36 -3.43 7.44
C LEU A 32 1.53 -2.08 8.13
N LYS A 33 0.75 -1.82 9.20
CA LYS A 33 0.88 -0.57 9.99
C LYS A 33 2.24 -0.44 10.67
N ARG A 34 2.82 -1.54 11.17
CA ARG A 34 4.14 -1.54 11.82
C ARG A 34 5.26 -1.31 10.80
N ALA A 35 5.24 -2.05 9.69
CA ALA A 35 6.24 -1.93 8.63
C ALA A 35 6.19 -0.54 7.97
N ALA A 36 5.00 0.01 7.72
CA ALA A 36 4.86 1.37 7.20
C ALA A 36 5.37 2.43 8.18
N ARG A 37 5.16 2.23 9.48
CA ARG A 37 5.70 3.12 10.51
C ARG A 37 7.23 3.03 10.62
N ALA A 38 7.81 1.87 10.33
CA ALA A 38 9.24 1.63 10.28
C ALA A 38 9.89 2.01 8.93
N ASP A 39 9.10 2.49 7.96
CA ASP A 39 9.55 2.82 6.59
C ASP A 39 10.14 1.62 5.84
N GLU A 40 9.72 0.39 6.20
CA GLU A 40 10.15 -0.86 5.54
C GLU A 40 9.37 -1.16 4.26
N ILE A 41 8.17 -0.58 4.12
CA ILE A 41 7.27 -0.81 3.00
C ILE A 41 6.74 0.50 2.43
N PRO A 42 6.42 0.54 1.12
CA PRO A 42 5.88 1.73 0.52
C PRO A 42 4.48 2.02 1.07
N ALA A 43 4.29 3.16 1.71
CA ALA A 43 3.00 3.59 2.24
C ALA A 43 2.80 5.11 2.12
N ILE A 44 1.55 5.52 1.95
CA ILE A 44 1.15 6.93 1.91
C ILE A 44 0.54 7.29 3.26
N LYS A 45 1.17 8.23 3.97
CA LYS A 45 0.61 8.78 5.20
C LYS A 45 -0.50 9.79 4.88
N SER A 46 -1.74 9.41 5.13
CA SER A 46 -2.93 10.27 4.99
C SER A 46 -3.43 10.66 6.38
N GLY A 47 -2.91 11.77 6.91
CA GLY A 47 -3.20 12.22 8.27
C GLY A 47 -2.67 11.24 9.33
N ARG A 48 -3.57 10.64 10.10
CA ARG A 48 -3.24 9.64 11.14
C ARG A 48 -3.19 8.20 10.60
N PHE A 49 -3.68 7.97 9.39
CA PHE A 49 -3.79 6.64 8.80
C PHE A 49 -2.77 6.41 7.69
N TRP A 50 -2.35 5.16 7.54
CA TRP A 50 -1.54 4.70 6.42
C TRP A 50 -2.44 4.14 5.33
N ARG A 51 -2.16 4.51 4.09
CA ARG A 51 -2.87 4.04 2.90
C ARG A 51 -1.89 3.55 1.85
N TRP A 52 -2.35 2.68 0.98
CA TRP A 52 -1.59 2.10 -0.13
C TRP A 52 -2.33 2.31 -1.44
N ASN A 53 -1.61 2.70 -2.49
CA ASN A 53 -2.18 2.68 -3.84
C ASN A 53 -1.95 1.31 -4.50
N ALA A 54 -2.62 1.04 -5.61
CA ALA A 54 -2.48 -0.21 -6.36
C ALA A 54 -1.02 -0.56 -6.71
N GLN A 55 -0.24 0.42 -7.16
CA GLN A 55 1.17 0.21 -7.52
C GLN A 55 2.03 -0.25 -6.34
N GLN A 56 1.85 0.34 -5.15
CA GLN A 56 2.54 -0.04 -3.93
C GLN A 56 2.17 -1.45 -3.49
N ILE A 57 0.89 -1.81 -3.61
CA ILE A 57 0.43 -3.18 -3.32
C ILE A 57 1.03 -4.17 -4.31
N ARG A 58 1.08 -3.82 -5.61
CA ARG A 58 1.76 -4.64 -6.64
C ARG A 58 3.25 -4.82 -6.33
N GLN A 59 3.94 -3.77 -5.87
CA GLN A 59 5.35 -3.85 -5.42
C GLN A 59 5.52 -4.79 -4.22
N LEU A 60 4.63 -4.70 -3.24
CA LEU A 60 4.61 -5.58 -2.07
C LEU A 60 4.40 -7.04 -2.45
N ILE A 61 3.50 -7.32 -3.39
CA ILE A 61 3.24 -8.67 -3.92
C ILE A 61 4.47 -9.19 -4.69
N ALA A 62 5.09 -8.34 -5.51
CA ALA A 62 6.29 -8.68 -6.26
C ALA A 62 7.53 -8.89 -5.37
N GLY A 63 7.49 -8.50 -4.10
CA GLY A 63 8.64 -8.55 -3.19
C GLY A 63 9.72 -7.54 -3.58
N GLU A 64 9.36 -6.47 -4.29
CA GLU A 64 10.33 -5.46 -4.71
C GLU A 64 10.93 -4.74 -3.50
N PRO A 65 12.25 -4.49 -3.50
CA PRO A 65 12.89 -3.77 -2.42
C PRO A 65 12.30 -2.36 -2.34
N HIS A 66 11.80 -2.01 -1.15
CA HIS A 66 11.33 -0.66 -0.91
C HIS A 66 12.51 0.29 -0.83
N VAL A 67 12.70 1.08 -1.88
CA VAL A 67 13.58 2.25 -1.81
C VAL A 67 12.78 3.36 -1.14
N PRO A 68 13.17 3.86 0.05
CA PRO A 68 12.45 4.93 0.72
C PRO A 68 12.37 6.12 -0.22
N GLN A 69 11.16 6.42 -0.67
CA GLN A 69 10.90 7.54 -1.56
C GLN A 69 11.04 8.82 -0.72
N ARG A 70 12.30 9.24 -0.52
CA ARG A 70 12.66 10.52 0.07
C ARG A 70 12.03 11.58 -0.82
N ARG A 71 10.82 12.01 -0.43
CA ARG A 71 9.89 12.84 -1.20
C ARG A 71 10.66 13.78 -2.12
N ARG A 72 10.74 13.42 -3.41
CA ARG A 72 10.88 14.43 -4.46
C ARG A 72 9.57 15.19 -4.41
N ARG A 73 9.49 16.17 -3.52
CA ARG A 73 8.58 17.30 -3.63
C ARG A 73 8.99 17.97 -4.93
N SER A 74 8.42 17.52 -6.04
CA SER A 74 8.40 18.27 -7.28
C SER A 74 7.67 19.55 -6.92
N ARG A 75 8.47 20.58 -6.67
CA ARG A 75 8.06 21.97 -6.60
C ARG A 75 7.37 22.24 -7.93
N ARG A 76 6.04 22.12 -7.96
CA ARG A 76 5.23 22.55 -9.11
C ARG A 76 5.31 24.07 -9.08
N ALA A 77 6.30 24.61 -9.78
CA ALA A 77 6.37 26.01 -10.12
C ALA A 77 5.33 26.24 -11.21
N SER A 78 4.31 27.04 -10.91
CA SER A 78 3.48 27.77 -11.86
C SER A 78 2.96 28.99 -11.13
#